data_AF-A0A356F9S4-F1
#
_entry.id   AF-A0A356F9S4-F1
#
_cell.length_a   1.000
_cell.length_b   1.000
_cell.length_c   1.000
_cell.angle_alpha   90.00
_cell.angle_beta   90.00
_cell.angle_gamma   90.00
#
_symmetry.space_group_name_H-M   'P 1'
#
loop_
_entity.id
_entity.type
_entity.pdbx_description
1 polymer ?
#
loop_
_entity_poly.entity_id
_entity_poly.type
_entity_poly.pdbx_seq_one_letter_code
_entity_poly.pdbx_strand_id
1 'polypeptide(L)'
;MNRKPESSTREINGLLSRRSLLQTASCGFGYMALMGMCGEAAARDDTYKNPLAVRPSHFKPSAKRVIFLFMQGGPPQVDTFDYKPQLQKNHGKKTGKGSLMASPFKFKPSGKSKLPISEVFPNLSKHADDLCLLNGMHTTNPAHPQATILAHTGSLNFVRPSVGSWVLYGLGTENNDLPGFITINPPNRLGGAQNYGSAFLPACFQGTPIGGQAGNSLPNLYNRQLTSGQQRKQLDLVQKMNRELRERSGVNDELDGVIESFELAFRM
;
A
#
# COMPACT_ATOMS: atom_id res chain seq x y z
N MET A 1 -26.43 42.02 67.00
CA MET A 1 -25.14 41.31 67.06
C MET A 1 -25.03 40.48 65.78
N ASN A 2 -24.14 40.89 64.89
CA ASN A 2 -24.00 40.45 63.50
C ASN A 2 -23.60 38.97 63.37
N ARG A 3 -24.25 38.22 62.46
CA ARG A 3 -23.63 37.07 61.78
C ARG A 3 -23.87 37.18 60.28
N LYS A 4 -22.77 37.34 59.54
CA LYS A 4 -22.69 37.34 58.07
C LYS A 4 -23.04 35.95 57.51
N PRO A 5 -23.52 35.84 56.25
CA PRO A 5 -23.54 34.57 55.56
C PRO A 5 -22.11 34.21 55.11
N GLU A 6 -21.61 33.04 55.53
CA GLU A 6 -20.37 32.48 55.01
C GLU A 6 -20.60 32.01 53.56
N SER A 7 -19.90 32.63 52.63
CA SER A 7 -19.86 32.20 51.23
C SER A 7 -19.14 30.86 51.13
N SER A 8 -19.88 29.82 50.72
CA SER A 8 -19.30 28.55 50.28
C SER A 8 -18.61 28.73 48.91
N THR A 9 -17.42 29.31 48.92
CA THR A 9 -16.43 29.11 47.84
C THR A 9 -15.40 28.12 48.35
N ARG A 10 -15.75 26.82 48.32
CA ARG A 10 -14.74 25.76 48.39
C ARG A 10 -13.82 25.96 47.19
N GLU A 11 -12.57 26.26 47.50
CA GLU A 11 -11.48 26.38 46.55
C GLU A 11 -11.44 25.16 45.60
N ILE A 12 -11.60 25.40 44.30
CA ILE A 12 -11.33 24.42 43.24
C ILE A 12 -9.79 24.29 43.02
N ASN A 13 -8.96 24.84 43.90
CA ASN A 13 -7.53 25.02 43.66
C ASN A 13 -6.64 23.78 43.95
N GLY A 14 -7.22 22.63 44.28
CA GLY A 14 -6.45 21.42 44.61
C GLY A 14 -6.60 20.23 43.66
N LEU A 15 -7.56 20.23 42.73
CA LEU A 15 -7.96 19.01 42.01
C LEU A 15 -7.31 18.82 40.63
N LEU A 16 -6.66 19.84 40.07
CA LEU A 16 -6.09 19.77 38.72
C LEU A 16 -4.67 20.34 38.72
N SER A 17 -3.67 19.46 38.66
CA SER A 17 -2.29 19.89 38.47
C SER A 17 -2.12 20.56 37.11
N ARG A 18 -1.17 21.50 36.97
CA ARG A 18 -0.86 22.14 35.66
C ARG A 18 -0.62 21.10 34.57
N ARG A 19 0.02 19.98 34.90
CA ARG A 19 0.22 18.83 34.01
C ARG A 19 -1.11 18.18 33.63
N SER A 20 -1.98 17.90 34.59
CA SER A 20 -3.30 17.33 34.35
C SER A 20 -4.16 18.25 33.47
N LEU A 21 -4.09 19.56 33.68
CA LEU A 21 -4.83 20.56 32.91
C LEU A 21 -4.29 20.71 31.47
N LEU A 22 -2.97 20.69 31.28
CA LEU A 22 -2.34 20.64 29.94
C LEU A 22 -2.62 19.30 29.21
N GLN A 23 -2.63 18.19 29.96
CA GLN A 23 -2.96 16.88 29.45
C GLN A 23 -4.43 16.79 29.04
N THR A 24 -5.37 17.40 29.76
CA THR A 24 -6.82 17.26 29.49
C THR A 24 -7.41 18.35 28.59
N ALA A 25 -7.01 19.62 28.75
CA ALA A 25 -7.65 20.75 28.07
C ALA A 25 -7.10 21.06 26.67
N SER A 26 -5.81 20.82 26.42
CA SER A 26 -5.14 21.17 25.15
C SER A 26 -4.74 19.97 24.30
N CYS A 27 -4.40 18.83 24.94
CA CYS A 27 -3.93 17.64 24.24
C CYS A 27 -4.61 16.34 24.70
N GLY A 28 -5.78 16.36 25.36
CA GLY A 28 -6.45 15.17 25.93
C GLY A 28 -6.40 13.93 25.06
N PHE A 29 -6.96 14.04 23.86
CA PHE A 29 -7.02 12.95 22.91
C PHE A 29 -5.63 12.59 22.34
N GLY A 30 -4.79 13.59 22.06
CA GLY A 30 -3.42 13.36 21.57
C GLY A 30 -2.50 12.74 22.63
N TYR A 31 -2.73 13.04 23.90
CA TYR A 31 -2.01 12.49 25.04
C TYR A 31 -2.45 11.04 25.30
N MET A 32 -3.74 10.74 25.17
CA MET A 32 -4.23 9.35 25.17
C MET A 32 -3.59 8.53 24.04
N ALA A 33 -3.55 9.08 22.83
CA ALA A 33 -2.88 8.43 21.69
C ALA A 33 -1.37 8.23 21.96
N LEU A 34 -0.68 9.24 22.50
CA LEU A 34 0.73 9.17 22.85
C LEU A 34 1.00 8.13 23.95
N MET A 35 0.16 8.07 24.99
CA MET A 35 0.29 7.08 26.06
C MET A 35 0.02 5.66 25.54
N GLY A 36 -0.91 5.49 24.59
CA GLY A 36 -1.10 4.25 23.86
C GLY A 36 0.17 3.84 23.11
N MET A 37 0.75 4.76 22.31
CA MET A 37 2.01 4.51 21.58
C MET A 37 3.18 4.19 22.51
N CYS A 38 3.32 4.91 23.63
CA CYS A 38 4.35 4.64 24.63
C CYS A 38 4.15 3.29 25.34
N GLY A 39 2.90 2.91 25.61
CA GLY A 39 2.55 1.61 26.19
C GLY A 39 2.88 0.46 25.24
N GLU A 40 2.52 0.59 23.96
CA GLU A 40 2.91 -0.37 22.93
C GLU A 40 4.43 -0.46 22.75
N ALA A 41 5.13 0.68 22.76
CA ALA A 41 6.59 0.69 22.66
C ALA A 41 7.26 0.00 23.85
N ALA A 42 6.72 0.16 25.07
CA ALA A 42 7.24 -0.48 26.28
C ALA A 42 6.88 -1.98 26.39
N ALA A 43 5.81 -2.43 25.73
CA ALA A 43 5.37 -3.82 25.70
C ALA A 43 6.03 -4.66 24.59
N ARG A 44 6.83 -4.04 23.71
CA ARG A 44 7.55 -4.75 22.64
C ARG A 44 8.72 -5.53 23.23
N ASP A 45 8.77 -6.80 22.90
CA ASP A 45 9.91 -7.68 23.16
C ASP A 45 11.06 -7.28 22.21
N ASP A 46 12.19 -6.82 22.76
CA ASP A 46 13.38 -6.39 22.01
C ASP A 46 13.98 -7.51 21.14
N THR A 47 13.62 -8.77 21.41
CA THR A 47 14.11 -9.92 20.63
C THR A 47 13.32 -10.13 19.33
N TYR A 48 12.11 -9.58 19.22
CA TYR A 48 11.24 -9.75 18.06
C TYR A 48 11.22 -8.50 17.18
N LYS A 49 11.70 -8.64 15.94
CA LYS A 49 11.66 -7.57 14.94
C LYS A 49 10.46 -7.80 14.05
N ASN A 50 9.42 -6.99 14.23
CA ASN A 50 8.27 -7.01 13.33
C ASN A 50 8.74 -6.72 11.88
N PRO A 51 8.67 -7.69 10.94
CA PRO A 51 9.08 -7.50 9.55
C PRO A 51 8.30 -6.39 8.83
N LEU A 52 7.09 -6.05 9.28
CA LEU A 52 6.24 -5.00 8.73
C LEU A 52 6.45 -3.62 9.36
N ALA A 53 7.31 -3.51 10.38
CA ALA A 53 7.63 -2.22 10.99
C ALA A 53 8.13 -1.21 9.96
N VAL A 54 7.70 0.05 10.10
CA VAL A 54 8.12 1.15 9.22
C VAL A 54 9.64 1.26 9.21
N ARG A 55 10.21 1.35 8.00
CA ARG A 55 11.66 1.42 7.79
C ARG A 55 12.03 2.80 7.27
N PRO A 56 13.15 3.40 7.75
CA PRO A 56 13.67 4.60 7.13
C PRO A 56 14.11 4.30 5.70
N SER A 57 13.74 5.18 4.77
CA SER A 57 14.19 5.06 3.39
C SER A 57 15.69 5.34 3.28
N HIS A 58 16.38 4.64 2.37
CA HIS A 58 17.81 4.87 2.11
C HIS A 58 18.11 6.31 1.64
N PHE A 59 17.13 6.95 0.99
CA PHE A 59 17.22 8.33 0.50
C PHE A 59 16.09 9.16 1.07
N LYS A 60 16.29 10.47 1.19
CA LYS A 60 15.21 11.40 1.55
C LYS A 60 14.14 11.38 0.45
N PRO A 61 12.89 11.00 0.75
CA PRO A 61 11.85 10.92 -0.27
C PRO A 61 11.46 12.31 -0.76
N SER A 62 11.28 12.45 -2.07
CA SER A 62 10.77 13.68 -2.70
C SER A 62 9.24 13.76 -2.68
N ALA A 63 8.57 12.61 -2.57
CA ALA A 63 7.11 12.50 -2.51
C ALA A 63 6.68 11.76 -1.24
N LYS A 64 5.56 12.19 -0.64
CA LYS A 64 4.96 11.51 0.54
C LYS A 64 4.04 10.36 0.14
N ARG A 65 3.39 10.46 -1.03
CA ARG A 65 2.38 9.51 -1.52
C ARG A 65 2.50 9.40 -3.03
N VAL A 66 2.30 8.19 -3.55
CA VAL A 66 2.33 7.89 -4.99
C VAL A 66 1.02 7.21 -5.36
N ILE A 67 0.39 7.70 -6.42
CA ILE A 67 -0.75 7.04 -7.06
C ILE A 67 -0.25 6.50 -8.39
N PHE A 68 -0.24 5.16 -8.52
CA PHE A 68 0.13 4.48 -9.75
C PHE A 68 -1.11 3.93 -10.43
N LEU A 69 -1.33 4.31 -11.69
CA LEU A 69 -2.48 3.88 -12.48
C LEU A 69 -2.01 3.03 -13.66
N PHE A 70 -2.26 1.72 -13.58
CA PHE A 70 -2.08 0.80 -14.71
C PHE A 70 -3.39 0.68 -15.50
N MET A 71 -3.44 1.35 -16.66
CA MET A 71 -4.65 1.46 -17.48
C MET A 71 -4.83 0.23 -18.38
N GLN A 72 -5.21 -0.90 -17.79
CA GLN A 72 -5.47 -2.13 -18.55
C GLN A 72 -6.66 -1.94 -19.51
N GLY A 73 -6.46 -2.24 -20.79
CA GLY A 73 -7.47 -1.98 -21.83
C GLY A 73 -7.71 -0.50 -22.10
N GLY A 74 -6.82 0.38 -21.61
CA GLY A 74 -6.84 1.80 -21.89
C GLY A 74 -6.50 2.13 -23.35
N PRO A 75 -6.66 3.40 -23.75
CA PRO A 75 -6.34 3.85 -25.10
C PRO A 75 -4.85 3.64 -25.41
N PRO A 76 -4.49 3.39 -26.68
CA PRO A 76 -3.11 3.15 -27.07
C PRO A 76 -2.28 4.42 -26.90
N GLN A 77 -0.99 4.27 -26.57
CA GLN A 77 -0.08 5.39 -26.30
C GLN A 77 0.05 6.35 -27.50
N VAL A 78 -0.03 5.82 -28.73
CA VAL A 78 0.07 6.59 -29.98
C VAL A 78 -1.14 7.49 -30.25
N ASP A 79 -2.25 7.27 -29.53
CA ASP A 79 -3.47 8.08 -29.59
C ASP A 79 -3.59 9.06 -28.42
N THR A 80 -2.64 9.02 -27.46
CA THR A 80 -2.73 9.77 -26.20
C THR A 80 -1.59 10.76 -26.02
N PHE A 81 -0.38 10.29 -25.72
CA PHE A 81 0.78 11.12 -25.35
C PHE A 81 2.02 10.87 -26.22
N ASP A 82 2.01 9.84 -27.07
CA ASP A 82 3.17 9.45 -27.89
C ASP A 82 2.92 9.73 -29.39
N TYR A 83 2.92 11.02 -29.76
CA TYR A 83 2.73 11.40 -31.16
C TYR A 83 3.84 10.83 -32.05
N LYS A 84 3.45 10.05 -33.07
CA LYS A 84 4.36 9.45 -34.06
C LYS A 84 4.16 10.07 -35.46
N PRO A 85 4.90 11.13 -35.83
CA PRO A 85 4.75 11.77 -37.15
C PRO A 85 4.98 10.82 -38.34
N GLN A 86 5.88 9.85 -38.20
CA GLN A 86 6.15 8.85 -39.25
C GLN A 86 4.99 7.86 -39.41
N LEU A 87 4.30 7.52 -38.32
CA LEU A 87 3.10 6.67 -38.40
C LEU A 87 1.98 7.39 -39.15
N GLN A 88 1.83 8.69 -38.92
CA GLN A 88 0.89 9.54 -39.66
C GLN A 88 1.18 9.56 -41.17
N LYS A 89 2.44 9.79 -41.56
CA LYS A 89 2.86 9.82 -42.96
C LYS A 89 2.72 8.46 -43.66
N ASN A 90 2.83 7.37 -42.90
CA ASN A 90 2.84 6.02 -43.43
C ASN A 90 1.49 5.29 -43.28
N HIS A 91 0.41 6.02 -42.98
CA HIS A 91 -0.92 5.44 -42.87
C HIS A 91 -1.28 4.61 -44.13
N GLY A 92 -1.83 3.41 -43.91
CA GLY A 92 -2.23 2.50 -44.97
C GLY A 92 -1.09 1.73 -45.62
N LYS A 93 0.20 2.06 -45.36
CA LYS A 93 1.33 1.26 -45.86
C LYS A 93 1.30 -0.12 -45.22
N LYS A 94 1.47 -1.16 -46.03
CA LYS A 94 1.52 -2.55 -45.58
C LYS A 94 2.84 -2.85 -44.88
N THR A 95 2.78 -3.48 -43.71
CA THR A 95 3.94 -3.94 -42.93
C THR A 95 3.65 -5.35 -42.40
N GLY A 96 4.40 -6.35 -42.87
CA GLY A 96 4.17 -7.74 -42.49
C GLY A 96 2.73 -8.20 -42.78
N LYS A 97 2.00 -8.60 -41.74
CA LYS A 97 0.62 -9.11 -41.83
C LYS A 97 -0.48 -8.04 -41.72
N GLY A 98 -0.15 -6.75 -41.62
CA GLY A 98 -1.14 -5.68 -41.43
C GLY A 98 -0.78 -4.37 -42.16
N SER A 99 -1.63 -3.36 -42.02
CA SER A 99 -1.37 -1.98 -42.47
C SER A 99 -1.12 -1.05 -41.28
N LEU A 100 -0.26 -0.06 -41.47
CA LEU A 100 -0.01 0.97 -40.47
C LEU A 100 -1.25 1.85 -40.29
N MET A 101 -1.71 1.98 -39.04
CA MET A 101 -2.83 2.83 -38.67
C MET A 101 -2.31 4.11 -38.03
N ALA A 102 -2.64 5.25 -38.65
CA ALA A 102 -2.41 6.56 -38.07
C ALA A 102 -3.36 6.78 -36.89
N SER A 103 -2.93 7.59 -35.93
CA SER A 103 -3.85 8.08 -34.92
C SER A 103 -4.91 8.97 -35.59
N PRO A 104 -6.22 8.74 -35.35
CA PRO A 104 -7.28 9.59 -35.89
C PRO A 104 -7.37 10.94 -35.17
N PHE A 105 -6.68 11.10 -34.04
CA PHE A 105 -6.77 12.28 -33.19
C PHE A 105 -5.70 13.31 -33.53
N LYS A 106 -6.04 14.58 -33.35
CA LYS A 106 -5.09 15.69 -33.49
C LYS A 106 -4.26 15.83 -32.22
N PHE A 107 -2.99 16.15 -32.43
CA PHE A 107 -2.05 16.45 -31.35
C PHE A 107 -1.71 17.93 -31.39
N LYS A 108 -1.69 18.57 -30.21
CA LYS A 108 -1.33 19.98 -30.08
C LYS A 108 -0.15 20.11 -29.11
N PRO A 109 0.92 20.85 -29.47
CA PRO A 109 1.94 21.25 -28.52
C PRO A 109 1.27 22.01 -27.37
N SER A 110 1.44 21.51 -26.15
CA SER A 110 0.76 22.03 -24.97
C SER A 110 1.77 22.57 -23.96
N GLY A 111 1.42 23.66 -23.27
CA GLY A 111 2.31 24.33 -22.30
C GLY A 111 3.59 24.92 -22.93
N LYS A 112 4.53 25.30 -22.06
CA LYS A 112 5.88 25.74 -22.44
C LYS A 112 6.77 24.58 -22.87
N SER A 113 6.54 23.39 -22.31
CA SER A 113 7.21 22.13 -22.65
C SER A 113 6.92 21.69 -24.09
N LYS A 114 5.84 22.21 -24.69
CA LYS A 114 5.36 21.84 -26.03
C LYS A 114 5.08 20.34 -26.15
N LEU A 115 4.76 19.67 -25.04
CA LEU A 115 4.42 18.26 -25.07
C LEU A 115 3.24 18.02 -26.03
N PRO A 116 3.38 17.11 -27.00
CA PRO A 116 2.30 16.80 -27.93
C PRO A 116 1.27 15.92 -27.22
N ILE A 117 0.13 16.50 -26.83
CA ILE A 117 -0.96 15.79 -26.17
C ILE A 117 -2.16 15.73 -27.13
N SER A 118 -2.77 14.55 -27.20
CA SER A 118 -3.96 14.30 -28.02
C SER A 118 -5.15 15.16 -27.57
N GLU A 119 -5.97 15.59 -28.53
CA GLU A 119 -7.18 16.37 -28.27
C GLU A 119 -8.22 15.63 -27.41
N VAL A 120 -8.05 14.32 -27.21
CA VAL A 120 -8.85 13.48 -26.30
C VAL A 120 -8.68 13.89 -24.84
N PHE A 121 -7.58 14.56 -24.47
CA PHE A 121 -7.33 15.01 -23.10
C PHE A 121 -7.24 16.55 -22.97
N PRO A 122 -8.31 17.30 -23.27
CA PRO A 122 -8.28 18.76 -23.33
C PRO A 122 -8.07 19.43 -21.97
N ASN A 123 -8.38 18.74 -20.87
CA ASN A 123 -8.15 19.25 -19.52
C ASN A 123 -6.75 18.89 -19.01
N LEU A 124 -6.24 17.71 -19.33
CA LEU A 124 -4.91 17.30 -18.93
C LEU A 124 -3.83 18.10 -19.67
N SER A 125 -4.08 18.47 -20.93
CA SER A 125 -3.14 19.28 -21.72
C SER A 125 -2.88 20.67 -21.12
N LYS A 126 -3.81 21.20 -20.31
CA LYS A 126 -3.61 22.46 -19.57
C LYS A 126 -2.50 22.35 -18.50
N HIS A 127 -2.15 21.13 -18.11
CA HIS A 127 -1.13 20.82 -17.10
C HIS A 127 0.17 20.27 -17.73
N ALA A 128 0.38 20.44 -19.03
CA ALA A 128 1.52 19.85 -19.74
C ALA A 128 2.90 20.19 -19.14
N ASP A 129 3.04 21.34 -18.47
CA ASP A 129 4.30 21.73 -17.82
C ASP A 129 4.55 21.04 -16.47
N ASP A 130 3.51 20.45 -15.88
CA ASP A 130 3.58 19.67 -14.63
C ASP A 130 3.71 18.17 -14.90
N LEU A 131 3.68 17.76 -16.17
CA LEU A 131 3.75 16.36 -16.58
C LEU A 131 5.17 16.00 -17.04
N CYS A 132 5.62 14.83 -16.61
CA CYS A 132 6.79 14.16 -17.17
C CYS A 132 6.32 12.99 -18.03
N LEU A 133 6.71 12.99 -19.31
CA LEU A 133 6.42 11.90 -20.24
C LEU A 133 7.66 11.01 -20.41
N LEU A 134 7.53 9.74 -20.05
CA LEU A 134 8.57 8.72 -20.23
C LEU A 134 8.20 7.76 -21.37
N ASN A 135 8.75 8.02 -22.56
CA ASN A 135 8.61 7.13 -23.73
C ASN A 135 9.79 6.13 -23.81
N GLY A 136 10.12 5.50 -22.68
CA GLY A 136 11.28 4.61 -22.56
C GLY A 136 10.94 3.13 -22.35
N MET A 137 9.67 2.79 -22.17
CA MET A 137 9.29 1.41 -21.87
C MET A 137 9.18 0.58 -23.15
N HIS A 138 9.74 -0.62 -23.13
CA HIS A 138 9.70 -1.58 -24.23
C HIS A 138 9.42 -2.99 -23.70
N THR A 139 8.64 -3.76 -24.44
CA THR A 139 8.44 -5.20 -24.22
C THR A 139 8.41 -5.91 -25.57
N THR A 140 8.91 -7.14 -25.59
CA THR A 140 8.87 -8.02 -26.76
C THR A 140 7.67 -8.97 -26.72
N ASN A 141 6.94 -9.02 -25.60
CA ASN A 141 5.80 -9.90 -25.43
C ASN A 141 4.49 -9.20 -25.79
N PRO A 142 3.78 -9.63 -26.86
CA PRO A 142 2.53 -9.01 -27.27
C PRO A 142 1.31 -9.48 -26.46
N ALA A 143 1.45 -10.51 -25.62
CA ALA A 143 0.34 -11.12 -24.92
C ALA A 143 0.00 -10.36 -23.62
N HIS A 144 -1.27 -9.95 -23.50
CA HIS A 144 -1.76 -9.14 -22.37
C HIS A 144 -1.48 -9.75 -20.99
N PRO A 145 -1.74 -11.05 -20.71
CA PRO A 145 -1.48 -11.61 -19.38
C PRO A 145 -0.02 -11.48 -18.96
N GLN A 146 0.90 -11.81 -19.85
CA GLN A 146 2.33 -11.80 -19.59
C GLN A 146 2.88 -10.38 -19.47
N ALA A 147 2.44 -9.45 -20.33
CA ALA A 147 2.81 -8.05 -20.23
C ALA A 147 2.33 -7.42 -18.91
N THR A 148 1.17 -7.84 -18.40
CA THR A 148 0.64 -7.38 -17.11
C THR A 148 1.53 -7.84 -15.96
N ILE A 149 1.95 -9.11 -15.97
CA ILE A 149 2.90 -9.64 -14.98
C ILE A 149 4.24 -8.88 -15.04
N LEU A 150 4.76 -8.64 -16.25
CA LEU A 150 6.01 -7.91 -16.42
C LEU A 150 5.93 -6.49 -15.84
N ALA A 151 4.82 -5.79 -16.05
CA ALA A 151 4.63 -4.45 -15.48
C ALA A 151 4.60 -4.47 -13.94
N HIS A 152 4.02 -5.51 -13.33
CA HIS A 152 3.89 -5.61 -11.87
C HIS A 152 5.11 -6.22 -11.19
N THR A 153 5.88 -7.07 -11.85
CA THR A 153 6.93 -7.89 -11.22
C THR A 153 8.32 -7.69 -11.83
N GLY A 154 8.42 -7.03 -12.99
CA GLY A 154 9.67 -6.86 -13.73
C GLY A 154 10.22 -8.13 -14.38
N SER A 155 9.51 -9.27 -14.33
CA SER A 155 9.96 -10.52 -14.95
C SER A 155 8.84 -11.25 -15.70
N LEU A 156 9.20 -11.85 -16.83
CA LEU A 156 8.32 -12.75 -17.59
C LEU A 156 8.54 -14.22 -17.25
N ASN A 157 9.75 -14.57 -16.83
CA ASN A 157 10.20 -15.97 -16.76
C ASN A 157 10.27 -16.48 -15.33
N PHE A 158 10.66 -15.62 -14.39
CA PHE A 158 10.84 -16.00 -13.00
C PHE A 158 9.71 -15.40 -12.17
N VAL A 159 9.20 -16.19 -11.22
CA VAL A 159 8.28 -15.68 -10.21
C VAL A 159 9.05 -14.66 -9.37
N ARG A 160 8.66 -13.39 -9.46
CA ARG A 160 9.26 -12.27 -8.73
C ARG A 160 8.21 -11.58 -7.86
N PRO A 161 8.61 -10.94 -6.76
CA PRO A 161 7.68 -10.18 -5.95
C PRO A 161 7.07 -9.05 -6.78
N SER A 162 5.79 -8.79 -6.55
CA SER A 162 5.10 -7.66 -7.16
C SER A 162 5.65 -6.33 -6.64
N VAL A 163 5.39 -5.24 -7.36
CA VAL A 163 5.73 -3.88 -6.96
C VAL A 163 5.14 -3.54 -5.60
N GLY A 164 3.91 -3.98 -5.30
CA GLY A 164 3.29 -3.76 -3.99
C GLY A 164 4.03 -4.48 -2.87
N SER A 165 4.44 -5.73 -3.12
CA SER A 165 5.22 -6.53 -2.16
C SER A 165 6.61 -5.92 -1.91
N TRP A 166 7.28 -5.41 -2.96
CA TRP A 166 8.55 -4.70 -2.83
C TRP A 166 8.41 -3.39 -2.06
N VAL A 167 7.35 -2.63 -2.29
CA VAL A 167 7.06 -1.39 -1.56
C VAL A 167 6.83 -1.69 -0.08
N LEU A 168 6.01 -2.70 0.24
CA LEU A 168 5.75 -3.09 1.62
C LEU A 168 7.02 -3.64 2.30
N TYR A 169 7.84 -4.41 1.59
CA TYR A 169 9.13 -4.88 2.09
C TYR A 169 10.10 -3.71 2.34
N GLY A 170 10.16 -2.75 1.43
CA GLY A 170 11.09 -1.63 1.53
C GLY A 170 10.71 -0.62 2.60
N LEU A 171 9.42 -0.35 2.79
CA LEU A 171 8.92 0.75 3.63
C LEU A 171 8.22 0.30 4.91
N GLY A 172 7.73 -0.95 4.96
CA GLY A 172 6.82 -1.40 6.01
C GLY A 172 5.44 -0.76 5.89
N THR A 173 4.66 -0.83 6.97
CA THR A 173 3.33 -0.23 7.07
C THR A 173 3.20 0.56 8.36
N GLU A 174 2.58 1.74 8.27
CA GLU A 174 2.17 2.53 9.44
C GLU A 174 0.91 1.95 10.11
N ASN A 175 0.22 1.04 9.42
CA ASN A 175 -0.99 0.38 9.90
C ASN A 175 -0.66 -0.93 10.63
N ASN A 176 -1.17 -1.07 11.84
CA ASN A 176 -1.03 -2.26 12.67
C ASN A 176 -2.21 -3.24 12.54
N ASP A 177 -3.35 -2.78 12.04
CA ASP A 177 -4.64 -3.46 12.15
C ASP A 177 -5.22 -3.92 10.80
N LEU A 178 -4.58 -3.59 9.67
CA LEU A 178 -4.92 -4.18 8.36
C LEU A 178 -3.67 -4.62 7.61
N PRO A 179 -3.81 -5.50 6.60
CA PRO A 179 -2.70 -5.87 5.73
C PRO A 179 -2.06 -4.64 5.08
N GLY A 180 -0.73 -4.59 5.10
CA GLY A 180 0.02 -3.48 4.50
C GLY A 180 -0.07 -3.43 2.97
N PHE A 181 -0.53 -4.51 2.33
CA PHE A 181 -0.77 -4.56 0.89
C PHE A 181 -2.10 -5.26 0.60
N ILE A 182 -3.04 -4.50 0.04
CA ILE A 182 -4.38 -4.96 -0.32
C ILE A 182 -4.54 -4.84 -1.83
N THR A 183 -5.15 -5.87 -2.45
CA THR A 183 -5.60 -5.81 -3.84
C THR A 183 -7.11 -5.98 -3.90
N ILE A 184 -7.79 -5.10 -4.62
CA ILE A 184 -9.26 -5.08 -4.69
C ILE A 184 -9.72 -5.66 -6.03
N ASN A 185 -10.63 -6.63 -5.96
CA ASN A 185 -11.22 -7.35 -7.07
C ASN A 185 -10.19 -7.82 -8.13
N PRO A 186 -9.12 -8.53 -7.73
CA PRO A 186 -8.07 -8.90 -8.67
C PRO A 186 -8.59 -9.85 -9.76
N PRO A 187 -8.27 -9.61 -11.04
CA PRO A 187 -8.70 -10.46 -12.13
C PRO A 187 -7.85 -11.74 -12.21
N ASN A 188 -8.49 -12.87 -12.52
CA ASN A 188 -7.81 -14.16 -12.63
C ASN A 188 -7.07 -14.40 -13.95
N ARG A 189 -7.57 -13.84 -15.06
CA ARG A 189 -7.14 -14.22 -16.42
C ARG A 189 -5.92 -13.46 -16.93
N LEU A 190 -5.35 -12.56 -16.12
CA LEU A 190 -4.31 -11.60 -16.54
C LEU A 190 -3.12 -11.61 -15.59
N GLY A 191 -2.58 -12.80 -15.32
CA GLY A 191 -1.47 -13.01 -14.39
C GLY A 191 -1.87 -13.40 -12.97
N GLY A 192 -3.14 -13.17 -12.60
CA GLY A 192 -3.73 -13.67 -11.36
C GLY A 192 -2.93 -13.25 -10.13
N ALA A 193 -2.68 -14.20 -9.23
CA ALA A 193 -2.00 -13.97 -7.95
C ALA A 193 -0.56 -13.42 -8.10
N GLN A 194 0.10 -13.64 -9.24
CA GLN A 194 1.46 -13.13 -9.44
C GLN A 194 1.52 -11.59 -9.45
N ASN A 195 0.45 -10.92 -9.88
CA ASN A 195 0.41 -9.45 -9.92
C ASN A 195 0.51 -8.79 -8.53
N TYR A 196 0.25 -9.55 -7.47
CA TYR A 196 0.28 -9.09 -6.08
C TYR A 196 0.99 -10.10 -5.15
N GLY A 197 1.84 -10.96 -5.72
CA GLY A 197 2.54 -12.03 -5.00
C GLY A 197 3.79 -11.55 -4.26
N SER A 198 4.10 -12.13 -3.10
CA SER A 198 5.40 -11.91 -2.40
C SER A 198 6.54 -12.72 -3.01
N ALA A 199 6.24 -13.81 -3.72
CA ALA A 199 7.23 -14.74 -4.27
C ALA A 199 8.19 -15.26 -3.20
N PHE A 200 9.50 -14.96 -3.32
CA PHE A 200 10.51 -15.35 -2.35
C PHE A 200 10.63 -14.38 -1.15
N LEU A 201 9.87 -13.28 -1.13
CA LEU A 201 9.77 -12.46 0.08
C LEU A 201 8.89 -13.18 1.12
N PRO A 202 9.13 -12.94 2.42
CA PRO A 202 8.32 -13.52 3.50
C PRO A 202 6.81 -13.33 3.29
N ALA A 203 6.03 -14.28 3.83
CA ALA A 203 4.58 -14.35 3.63
C ALA A 203 3.83 -13.08 4.07
N CYS A 204 4.34 -12.34 5.06
CA CYS A 204 3.75 -11.08 5.51
C CYS A 204 3.74 -9.97 4.44
N PHE A 205 4.52 -10.12 3.36
CA PHE A 205 4.53 -9.19 2.22
C PHE A 205 3.58 -9.58 1.09
N GLN A 206 2.79 -10.66 1.26
CA GLN A 206 1.82 -11.11 0.28
C GLN A 206 0.63 -10.14 0.21
N GLY A 207 0.26 -9.75 -1.01
CA GLY A 207 -0.95 -8.94 -1.22
C GLY A 207 -2.20 -9.71 -0.80
N THR A 208 -3.05 -9.06 0.01
CA THR A 208 -4.31 -9.63 0.47
C THR A 208 -5.44 -9.27 -0.49
N PRO A 209 -6.04 -10.24 -1.19
CA PRO A 209 -7.14 -9.97 -2.10
C PRO A 209 -8.47 -9.78 -1.38
N ILE A 210 -9.20 -8.72 -1.76
CA ILE A 210 -10.58 -8.45 -1.32
C ILE A 210 -11.46 -8.40 -2.57
N GLY A 211 -12.53 -9.18 -2.65
CA GLY A 211 -13.36 -9.25 -3.85
C GLY A 211 -12.84 -10.25 -4.90
N GLY A 212 -13.54 -10.32 -6.03
CA GLY A 212 -13.22 -11.25 -7.12
C GLY A 212 -13.48 -12.69 -6.73
N GLN A 213 -12.52 -13.60 -6.98
CA GLN A 213 -12.65 -15.00 -6.57
C GLN A 213 -12.66 -15.22 -5.06
N ALA A 214 -12.08 -14.31 -4.28
CA ALA A 214 -12.08 -14.40 -2.82
C ALA A 214 -13.46 -14.06 -2.20
N GLY A 215 -14.41 -13.59 -3.01
CA GLY A 215 -15.69 -13.06 -2.54
C GLY A 215 -15.56 -11.65 -1.95
N ASN A 216 -16.70 -11.01 -1.68
CA ASN A 216 -16.75 -9.60 -1.25
C ASN A 216 -16.37 -9.37 0.23
N SER A 217 -15.87 -10.39 0.93
CA SER A 217 -15.49 -10.31 2.33
C SER A 217 -14.19 -11.06 2.58
N LEU A 218 -13.39 -10.59 3.54
CA LEU A 218 -12.28 -11.39 4.03
C LEU A 218 -12.83 -12.64 4.73
N PRO A 219 -12.38 -13.85 4.36
CA PRO A 219 -12.85 -15.06 5.00
C PRO A 219 -12.38 -15.11 6.46
N ASN A 220 -13.16 -15.75 7.32
CA ASN A 220 -12.79 -16.06 8.71
C ASN A 220 -12.49 -14.84 9.62
N LEU A 221 -13.02 -13.65 9.31
CA LEU A 221 -12.93 -12.46 10.16
C LEU A 221 -13.50 -12.67 11.58
N TYR A 222 -14.51 -13.54 11.73
CA TYR A 222 -15.17 -13.75 13.02
C TYR A 222 -15.14 -15.22 13.41
N ASN A 223 -14.68 -15.50 14.62
CA ASN A 223 -14.79 -16.83 15.21
C ASN A 223 -16.10 -16.91 16.02
N ARG A 224 -16.98 -17.83 15.60
CA ARG A 224 -18.28 -18.05 16.26
C ARG A 224 -18.23 -19.07 17.40
N GLN A 225 -17.10 -19.75 17.58
CA GLN A 225 -16.94 -20.85 18.55
C GLN A 225 -16.15 -20.41 19.80
N LEU A 226 -15.18 -19.53 19.63
CA LEU A 226 -14.29 -19.07 20.70
C LEU A 226 -14.48 -17.58 20.95
N THR A 227 -14.41 -17.19 22.23
CA THR A 227 -14.28 -15.78 22.63
C THR A 227 -12.90 -15.24 22.27
N SER A 228 -12.76 -13.92 22.12
CA SER A 228 -11.47 -13.28 21.82
C SER A 228 -10.38 -13.64 22.85
N GLY A 229 -10.74 -13.79 24.13
CA GLY A 229 -9.81 -14.22 25.17
C GLY A 229 -9.33 -15.67 25.02
N GLN A 230 -10.19 -16.58 24.54
CA GLN A 230 -9.80 -17.96 24.24
C GLN A 230 -8.94 -18.03 22.98
N GLN A 231 -9.28 -17.26 21.95
CA GLN A 231 -8.48 -17.15 20.73
C GLN A 231 -7.08 -16.61 21.04
N ARG A 232 -6.96 -15.59 21.90
CA ARG A 232 -5.67 -15.05 22.35
C ARG A 232 -4.82 -16.13 23.01
N LYS A 233 -5.39 -16.92 23.92
CA LYS A 233 -4.68 -18.03 24.59
C LYS A 233 -4.20 -19.09 23.60
N GLN A 234 -5.03 -19.44 22.61
CA GLN A 234 -4.64 -20.38 21.56
C GLN A 234 -3.50 -19.81 20.70
N LEU A 235 -3.61 -18.55 20.31
CA LEU A 235 -2.56 -17.88 19.56
C LEU A 235 -1.27 -17.78 20.37
N ASP A 236 -1.32 -17.44 21.65
CA ASP A 236 -0.15 -17.37 22.53
C ASP A 236 0.61 -18.71 22.59
N LEU A 237 -0.12 -19.83 22.62
CA LEU A 237 0.48 -21.17 22.57
C LEU A 237 1.20 -21.40 21.23
N VAL A 238 0.53 -21.12 20.11
CA VAL A 238 1.12 -21.25 18.77
C VAL A 238 2.36 -20.36 18.64
N GLN A 239 2.28 -19.12 19.11
CA GLN A 239 3.38 -18.18 19.02
C GLN A 239 4.54 -18.54 19.93
N LYS A 240 4.27 -19.14 21.09
CA LYS A 240 5.32 -19.70 21.94
C LYS A 240 6.09 -20.78 21.19
N MET A 241 5.39 -21.71 20.53
CA MET A 241 6.02 -22.76 19.73
C MET A 241 6.82 -22.18 18.55
N ASN A 242 6.28 -21.17 17.86
CA ASN A 242 6.98 -20.49 16.76
C ASN A 242 8.26 -19.80 17.25
N ARG A 243 8.22 -19.11 18.40
CA ARG A 243 9.40 -18.46 18.99
C ARG A 243 10.45 -19.48 19.43
N GLU A 244 10.06 -20.58 20.06
CA GLU A 244 10.98 -21.67 20.41
C GLU A 244 11.64 -22.28 19.16
N LEU A 245 10.89 -22.44 18.06
CA LEU A 245 11.45 -22.89 16.79
C LEU A 245 12.45 -21.87 16.23
N ARG A 246 12.13 -20.57 16.31
CA ARG A 246 13.00 -19.47 15.86
C ARG A 246 14.32 -19.47 16.62
N GLU A 247 14.28 -19.63 17.93
CA GLU A 247 15.50 -19.72 18.77
C GLU A 247 16.40 -20.87 18.36
N ARG A 248 15.82 -22.02 17.98
CA ARG A 248 16.59 -23.21 17.56
C ARG A 248 17.14 -23.11 16.14
N SER A 249 16.39 -22.47 15.24
CA SER A 249 16.73 -22.40 13.81
C SER A 249 17.51 -21.14 13.42
N GLY A 250 17.63 -20.17 14.33
CA GLY A 250 18.26 -18.88 14.08
C GLY A 250 17.31 -17.89 13.40
N VAL A 251 17.86 -16.79 12.87
CA VAL A 251 17.05 -15.77 12.16
C VAL A 251 16.43 -16.40 10.91
N ASN A 252 15.11 -16.50 10.89
CA ASN A 252 14.33 -17.04 9.79
C ASN A 252 13.18 -16.09 9.44
N ASP A 253 13.34 -15.33 8.35
CA ASP A 253 12.38 -14.32 7.91
C ASP A 253 11.02 -14.93 7.52
N GLU A 254 10.99 -16.18 7.07
CA GLU A 254 9.73 -16.87 6.74
C GLU A 254 8.92 -17.16 8.01
N LEU A 255 9.60 -17.63 9.07
CA LEU A 255 8.98 -17.88 10.36
C LEU A 255 8.51 -16.58 11.02
N ASP A 256 9.31 -15.51 10.94
CA ASP A 256 8.92 -14.19 11.43
C ASP A 256 7.70 -13.64 10.69
N GLY A 257 7.60 -13.90 9.37
CA GLY A 257 6.43 -13.58 8.56
C GLY A 257 5.17 -14.35 8.96
N VAL A 258 5.28 -15.63 9.32
CA VAL A 258 4.16 -16.44 9.82
C VAL A 258 3.67 -15.93 11.16
N ILE A 259 4.60 -15.63 12.08
CA ILE A 259 4.29 -15.07 13.41
C ILE A 259 3.48 -13.77 13.25
N GLU A 260 3.94 -12.83 12.42
CA GLU A 260 3.21 -11.58 12.20
C GLU A 260 1.85 -11.79 11.53
N SER A 261 1.79 -12.70 10.56
CA SER A 261 0.53 -12.93 9.83
C SER A 261 -0.58 -13.41 10.76
N PHE A 262 -0.25 -14.26 11.75
CA PHE A 262 -1.22 -14.67 12.76
C PHE A 262 -1.56 -13.58 13.77
N GLU A 263 -0.58 -12.76 14.20
CA GLU A 263 -0.88 -11.62 15.07
C GLU A 263 -1.78 -10.60 14.39
N LEU A 264 -1.51 -10.26 13.13
CA LEU A 264 -2.36 -9.37 12.34
C LEU A 264 -3.77 -9.94 12.19
N ALA A 265 -3.90 -11.23 11.87
CA ALA A 265 -5.19 -11.89 11.72
C ALA A 265 -6.02 -11.90 13.02
N PHE A 266 -5.39 -11.86 14.19
CA PHE A 266 -6.08 -11.76 15.48
C PHE A 266 -6.51 -10.32 15.82
N ARG A 267 -5.75 -9.31 15.36
CA ARG A 267 -6.09 -7.89 15.58
C ARG A 267 -7.25 -7.41 14.70
N MET A 268 -7.32 -7.94 13.48
CA MET A 268 -8.42 -7.72 12.52
C MET A 268 -9.74 -8.29 13.00
#